data_AF-A0A971WBB2-F1
#
_entry.id   AF-A0A971WBB2-F1
#
_cell.length_a   1.000
_cell.length_b   1.000
_cell.length_c   1.000
_cell.angle_alpha   90.00
_cell.angle_beta   90.00
_cell.angle_gamma   90.00
#
_symmetry.space_group_name_H-M   'P 1'
#
loop_
_entity.id
_entity.type
_entity.pdbx_description
1 polymer ?
#
loop_
_entity_poly.entity_id
_entity_poly.type
_entity_poly.pdbx_seq_one_letter_code
_entity_poly.pdbx_strand_id
1 'polypeptide(L)' 'MSIESVKRKAEEQLLQLPGVIAVGIGKKAEKKVIKVYVRSRIINASTYQSIPKSLDGYEIEIEEIGRVKPLHRK' A
#
# COMPACT_ATOMS: atom_id res chain seq x y z
N MET A 1 -10.13 -7.45 -14.79
CA MET A 1 -10.36 -7.20 -13.35
C MET A 1 -10.36 -5.70 -13.11
N SER A 2 -11.24 -5.20 -12.26
CA SER A 2 -11.23 -3.77 -11.86
C SER A 2 -10.15 -3.53 -10.82
N ILE A 3 -9.50 -2.35 -10.85
CA ILE A 3 -8.47 -2.00 -9.86
C ILE A 3 -8.98 -2.04 -8.42
N GLU A 4 -10.28 -1.84 -8.20
CA GLU A 4 -10.91 -1.96 -6.88
C GLU A 4 -10.84 -3.39 -6.34
N SER A 5 -11.03 -4.39 -7.20
CA SER A 5 -10.86 -5.80 -6.83
C SER A 5 -9.40 -6.13 -6.51
N VAL A 6 -8.46 -5.55 -7.28
CA VAL A 6 -7.02 -5.69 -7.05
C VAL A 6 -6.62 -5.04 -5.72
N LYS A 7 -7.13 -3.83 -5.44
CA LYS A 7 -6.95 -3.14 -4.17
C LYS A 7 -7.47 -3.98 -3.01
N ARG A 8 -8.67 -4.56 -3.13
CA ARG A 8 -9.25 -5.38 -2.05
C ARG A 8 -8.40 -6.61 -1.72
N LYS A 9 -7.95 -7.34 -2.75
CA LYS A 9 -7.00 -8.45 -2.56
C LYS A 9 -5.70 -8.00 -1.90
N ALA A 10 -5.15 -6.87 -2.37
CA ALA A 10 -3.96 -6.28 -1.79
C ALA A 10 -4.19 -5.83 -0.34
N GLU A 11 -5.33 -5.25 0.00
CA GLU A 11 -5.70 -4.95 1.39
C GLU A 11 -5.72 -6.21 2.24
N GLU A 12 -6.43 -7.26 1.80
CA GLU A 12 -6.54 -8.51 2.55
C GLU A 12 -5.20 -9.20 2.78
N GLN A 13 -4.28 -9.15 1.81
CA GLN A 13 -2.96 -9.78 1.92
C GLN A 13 -1.92 -8.90 2.62
N LEU A 14 -1.89 -7.61 2.30
CA LEU A 14 -0.83 -6.70 2.75
C LEU A 14 -1.14 -6.11 4.13
N LEU A 15 -2.41 -5.86 4.50
CA LEU A 15 -2.73 -5.40 5.85
C LEU A 15 -2.41 -6.44 6.93
N GLN A 16 -2.30 -7.72 6.57
CA GLN A 16 -1.84 -8.78 7.48
C GLN A 16 -0.34 -8.68 7.76
N LEU A 17 0.42 -7.96 6.93
CA LEU A 17 1.85 -7.87 7.09
C LEU A 17 2.23 -6.82 8.16
N PRO A 18 3.19 -7.14 9.05
CA PRO A 18 3.65 -6.20 10.05
C PRO A 18 4.30 -4.98 9.38
N GLY A 19 3.81 -3.80 9.75
CA GLY A 19 4.30 -2.51 9.26
C GLY A 19 3.46 -1.87 8.15
N VAL A 20 2.51 -2.59 7.55
CA VAL A 20 1.54 -2.01 6.61
C VAL A 20 0.44 -1.30 7.40
N ILE A 21 0.20 -0.04 7.05
CA ILE A 21 -0.81 0.83 7.68
C ILE A 21 -2.08 0.87 6.84
N ALA A 22 -1.92 1.03 5.52
CA ALA A 22 -3.05 1.21 4.61
C ALA A 22 -2.68 0.79 3.19
N VAL A 23 -3.69 0.47 2.39
CA VAL A 23 -3.55 0.28 0.95
C VAL A 23 -4.60 1.15 0.25
N GLY A 24 -4.15 1.87 -0.77
CA GLY A 24 -4.96 2.80 -1.54
C GLY A 24 -4.78 2.59 -3.04
N ILE A 25 -5.58 3.32 -3.81
CA ILE A 25 -5.40 3.44 -5.26
C ILE A 25 -4.85 4.83 -5.54
N GLY A 26 -3.67 4.89 -6.15
CA GLY A 26 -3.07 6.11 -6.65
C GLY A 26 -3.15 6.22 -8.16
N LYS A 27 -2.64 7.32 -8.69
CA LYS A 27 -2.46 7.54 -10.12
C LYS A 27 -1.01 8.00 -10.33
N LYS A 28 -0.28 7.32 -11.22
CA LYS A 28 1.12 7.61 -11.56
C LYS A 28 1.24 7.64 -13.08
N ALA A 29 1.72 8.76 -13.64
CA ALA A 29 1.81 8.96 -15.09
C ALA A 29 0.52 8.57 -15.83
N GLU A 30 -0.62 9.06 -15.34
CA GLU A 30 -1.99 8.76 -15.82
C GLU A 30 -2.47 7.31 -15.69
N LYS A 31 -1.60 6.37 -15.33
CA LYS A 31 -1.95 4.98 -15.01
C LYS A 31 -2.41 4.87 -13.57
N LYS A 32 -3.42 4.03 -13.33
CA LYS A 32 -3.84 3.71 -11.97
C LYS A 32 -2.83 2.74 -11.35
N VAL A 33 -2.44 2.97 -10.11
CA VAL A 33 -1.46 2.16 -9.37
C VAL A 33 -1.99 1.86 -7.97
N ILE A 34 -1.52 0.79 -7.36
CA ILE A 34 -1.84 0.44 -5.97
C ILE A 34 -0.79 1.12 -5.08
N LYS A 35 -1.21 1.96 -4.15
CA LYS A 35 -0.33 2.58 -3.16
C LYS A 35 -0.40 1.83 -1.84
N VAL A 36 0.74 1.41 -1.30
CA VAL A 36 0.84 0.68 -0.03
C VAL A 36 1.59 1.55 0.96
N TYR A 37 0.92 1.92 2.04
CA TYR A 37 1.43 2.81 3.06
C TYR A 37 2.04 2.00 4.20
N VAL A 38 3.31 2.23 4.49
CA VAL A 38 4.05 1.52 5.56
C VAL A 38 4.59 2.50 6.59
N ARG A 39 4.68 2.07 7.85
CA ARG A 39 5.15 2.91 8.97
C ARG A 39 6.65 3.21 8.92
N SER A 40 7.43 2.21 8.53
CA SER A 40 8.88 2.31 8.40
C SER A 40 9.41 1.15 7.55
N ARG A 41 10.10 1.49 6.45
CA ARG A 41 10.79 0.55 5.55
C ARG A 41 12.00 -0.09 6.20
N ILE A 42 12.62 0.58 7.19
CA ILE A 42 13.83 0.12 7.86
C ILE A 42 13.51 -1.02 8.85
N ILE A 43 12.42 -0.90 9.60
CA ILE A 43 12.04 -1.89 10.61
C ILE A 43 11.45 -3.15 9.97
N ASN A 44 10.80 -3.01 8.80
CA ASN A 44 10.07 -4.10 8.13
C ASN A 44 10.63 -4.40 6.73
N ALA A 45 11.96 -4.36 6.55
CA ALA A 45 12.59 -4.58 5.26
C ALA A 45 12.23 -5.95 4.63
N SER A 46 12.08 -7.00 5.45
CA SER A 46 11.64 -8.33 5.01
C SER A 46 10.19 -8.33 4.52
N THR A 47 9.32 -7.56 5.18
CA THR A 47 7.95 -7.33 4.72
C THR A 47 7.97 -6.64 3.36
N TYR A 48 8.76 -5.58 3.20
CA TYR A 48 8.89 -4.85 1.94
C TYR A 48 9.36 -5.74 0.79
N GLN A 49 10.31 -6.62 1.02
CA GLN A 49 10.77 -7.59 0.02
C GLN A 49 9.69 -8.60 -0.38
N SER A 50 8.75 -8.89 0.51
CA SER A 50 7.63 -9.81 0.24
C SER A 50 6.50 -9.15 -0.55
N ILE A 51 6.46 -7.81 -0.62
CA ILE A 51 5.43 -7.10 -1.39
C ILE A 51 5.76 -7.19 -2.88
N PRO A 52 4.87 -7.73 -3.71
CA PRO A 52 5.10 -7.78 -5.15
C PRO A 52 5.11 -6.36 -5.73
N LYS A 53 5.96 -6.13 -6.74
CA LYS A 53 6.05 -4.83 -7.44
C LYS A 53 4.85 -4.57 -8.36
N SER A 54 4.10 -5.60 -8.71
CA SER A 54 2.89 -5.51 -9.51
C SER A 54 1.90 -6.62 -9.13
N LEU A 55 0.61 -6.33 -9.22
CA LEU A 55 -0.48 -7.25 -8.92
C LEU A 55 -1.57 -7.10 -9.98
N ASP A 56 -1.96 -8.20 -10.61
CA ASP A 56 -3.03 -8.23 -11.63
C ASP A 56 -2.86 -7.16 -12.75
N GLY A 57 -1.61 -6.86 -13.12
CA GLY A 57 -1.25 -5.87 -14.16
C GLY A 57 -1.16 -4.42 -13.69
N TYR A 58 -1.38 -4.15 -12.40
CA TYR A 58 -1.19 -2.83 -11.79
C TYR A 58 0.12 -2.77 -11.02
N GLU A 59 0.87 -1.68 -11.16
CA GLU A 59 2.06 -1.45 -10.34
C GLU A 59 1.66 -1.18 -8.88
N ILE A 60 2.44 -1.75 -7.96
CA ILE A 60 2.36 -1.47 -6.54
C ILE A 60 3.49 -0.52 -6.18
N GLU A 61 3.12 0.64 -5.66
CA GLU A 61 4.02 1.65 -5.14
C GLU A 61 3.93 1.66 -3.62
N ILE A 62 5.05 1.39 -2.96
CA ILE A 62 5.11 1.41 -1.50
C ILE A 62 5.53 2.82 -1.09
N GLU A 63 4.81 3.44 -0.17
CA GLU A 63 5.08 4.77 0.34
C GLU A 63 5.28 4.68 1.86
N GLU A 64 6.43 5.15 2.34
CA GLU A 64 6.63 5.24 3.79
C GLU A 64 5.90 6.49 4.29
N ILE A 65 4.95 6.29 5.19
CA ILE A 65 4.30 7.39 5.89
C ILE A 65 4.67 7.30 7.36
N GLY A 66 5.03 8.45 7.92
CA GLY A 66 5.31 8.58 9.35
C GLY A 66 4.06 8.32 10.20
N ARG A 67 4.06 8.85 11.43
CA ARG A 67 2.92 8.66 12.33
C ARG A 67 1.66 9.34 11.76
N VAL A 68 0.71 8.53 11.29
CA VAL A 68 -0.64 8.99 10.98
C VAL A 68 -1.33 9.37 12.29
N LYS A 69 -1.80 10.62 12.38
CA LYS A 69 -2.64 11.09 13.48
C LYS A 69 -4.02 11.43 12.94
N PRO A 70 -5.10 10.97 13.60
CA PRO A 70 -6.44 11.43 13.26
C PRO A 70 -6.52 12.95 13.44
N LEU A 71 -7.02 13.64 12.41
CA LEU A 71 -7.25 15.08 12.47
C LEU A 71 -8.48 15.33 13.35
N HIS A 72 -8.27 15.82 14.56
CA HIS A 72 -9.37 16.32 15.39
C HIS A 72 -9.83 17.67 14.84
N ARG A 73 -11.00 17.69 14.21
CA ARG A 73 -11.72 18.93 13.93
C ARG A 73 -12.37 19.40 15.23
N LYS A 74 -12.02 20.61 15.69
CA LYS A 74 -12.77 21.34 16.72
C LYS A 74 -14.03 21.93 16.12
#